data_AF-A0ABD5SSQ9-F1
#
_entry.id   AF-A0ABD5SSQ9-F1
#
_cell.length_a   1.000
_cell.length_b   1.000
_cell.length_c   1.000
_cell.angle_alpha   90.00
_cell.angle_beta   90.00
_cell.angle_gamma   90.00
#
_symmetry.space_group_name_H-M   'P 1'
#
loop_
_entity.id
_entity.type
_entity.pdbx_description
1 polymer ?
#
loop_
_entity_poly.entity_id
_entity_poly.type
_entity_poly.pdbx_seq_one_letter_code
_entity_poly.pdbx_strand_id
1 'polypeptide(L)'
;MGLDELEAFLRKKGAAELITEIGTGTATFNALVDAVAVSGSTVSSRLSEGVERNVFTVSHRPTEHGTEKRYELTILGRRVYDWAVQTEFERKVRELRRIRQERETAFEQLVGKINRDMEIRKMVVDVDPLVDEDVELPEGTSVVQKEPSEEALREAHFERMEESLEPITDDQSEENSE
;
A
#
# COMPACT_ATOMS: atom_id res chain seq x y z
N MET A 1 23.00 26.45 -13.23
CA MET A 1 21.62 25.97 -13.12
C MET A 1 20.72 27.15 -12.80
N GLY A 2 19.69 27.36 -13.62
CA GLY A 2 18.63 28.34 -13.32
C GLY A 2 17.67 27.81 -12.25
N LEU A 3 16.95 28.70 -11.57
CA LEU A 3 15.91 28.30 -10.59
C LEU A 3 14.82 27.43 -11.25
N ASP A 4 14.42 27.79 -12.47
CA ASP A 4 13.40 27.08 -13.26
C ASP A 4 13.79 25.62 -13.56
N GLU A 5 15.08 25.36 -13.76
CA GLU A 5 15.59 24.01 -14.01
C GLU A 5 15.50 23.13 -12.75
N LEU A 6 15.83 23.67 -11.59
CA LEU A 6 15.71 22.94 -10.33
C LEU A 6 14.24 22.68 -10.00
N GLU A 7 13.38 23.68 -10.15
CA GLU A 7 11.95 23.53 -9.94
C GLU A 7 11.35 22.45 -10.86
N ALA A 8 11.66 22.51 -12.16
CA ALA A 8 11.20 21.52 -13.13
C ALA A 8 11.65 20.10 -12.78
N PHE A 9 12.85 19.95 -12.21
CA PHE A 9 13.32 18.66 -11.69
C PHE A 9 12.51 18.20 -10.47
N LEU A 10 12.34 19.06 -9.47
CA LEU A 10 11.64 18.72 -8.23
C LEU A 10 10.17 18.36 -8.44
N ARG A 11 9.52 18.97 -9.44
CA ARG A 11 8.13 18.65 -9.82
C ARG A 11 7.98 17.26 -10.44
N LYS A 12 9.05 16.63 -10.90
CA LYS A 12 8.97 15.28 -11.46
C LYS A 12 8.68 14.28 -10.35
N LYS A 13 7.73 13.38 -10.61
CA LYS A 13 7.36 12.30 -9.69
C LYS A 13 8.62 11.56 -9.20
N GLY A 14 8.71 11.41 -7.88
CA GLY A 14 9.81 10.74 -7.19
C GLY A 14 11.07 11.58 -6.98
N ALA A 15 11.27 12.73 -7.64
CA ALA A 15 12.49 13.52 -7.50
C ALA A 15 12.67 14.08 -6.08
N ALA A 16 11.61 14.71 -5.55
CA ALA A 16 11.63 15.23 -4.18
C ALA A 16 11.73 14.11 -3.12
N GLU A 17 11.08 12.96 -3.37
CA GLU A 17 11.17 11.78 -2.49
C GLU A 17 12.62 11.23 -2.42
N LEU A 18 13.35 11.22 -3.54
CA LEU A 18 14.77 10.83 -3.56
C LEU A 18 15.63 11.77 -2.71
N ILE A 19 15.39 13.08 -2.77
CA ILE A 19 16.12 14.05 -1.94
C ILE A 19 15.86 13.78 -0.46
N THR A 20 14.62 13.50 -0.07
CA THR A 20 14.29 13.19 1.33
C THR A 20 14.93 11.90 1.82
N GLU A 21 14.99 10.86 0.98
CA GLU A 21 15.63 9.59 1.34
C GLU A 21 17.15 9.75 1.48
N ILE A 22 17.80 10.37 0.47
CA ILE A 22 19.25 10.58 0.47
C ILE A 22 19.65 11.56 1.59
N GLY A 23 18.81 12.54 1.93
CA GLY A 23 19.12 13.54 2.96
C GLY A 23 19.37 12.97 4.37
N THR A 24 18.98 11.73 4.62
CA THR A 24 19.30 11.00 5.85
C THR A 24 20.75 10.51 5.93
N GLY A 25 21.50 10.55 4.81
CA GLY A 25 22.90 10.15 4.74
C GLY A 25 23.36 9.76 3.33
N THR A 26 23.80 8.51 3.18
CA THR A 26 24.18 7.95 1.88
C THR A 26 23.20 6.84 1.54
N ALA A 27 22.68 6.79 0.31
CA ALA A 27 21.72 5.77 -0.10
C ALA A 27 22.25 4.93 -1.28
N THR A 28 21.86 3.66 -1.34
CA THR A 28 22.14 2.77 -2.47
C THR A 28 20.98 2.81 -3.46
N PHE A 29 21.20 2.37 -4.70
CA PHE A 29 20.14 2.33 -5.70
C PHE A 29 18.93 1.51 -5.22
N ASN A 30 19.16 0.34 -4.64
CA ASN A 30 18.09 -0.55 -4.17
C ASN A 30 17.25 0.11 -3.06
N ALA A 31 17.89 0.74 -2.08
CA ALA A 31 17.18 1.48 -1.03
C ALA A 31 16.29 2.59 -1.60
N LEU A 32 16.75 3.26 -2.66
CA LEU A 32 16.00 4.33 -3.33
C LEU A 32 14.83 3.80 -4.16
N VAL A 33 14.97 2.64 -4.79
CA VAL A 33 13.87 1.96 -5.49
C VAL A 33 12.76 1.57 -4.51
N ASP A 34 13.13 1.07 -3.34
CA ASP A 34 12.17 0.66 -2.31
C ASP A 34 11.52 1.85 -1.60
N ALA A 35 12.17 3.02 -1.60
CA ALA A 35 11.67 4.22 -0.94
C ALA A 35 10.64 5.00 -1.77
N VAL A 36 10.76 4.98 -3.10
CA VAL A 36 10.03 5.89 -3.99
C VAL A 36 9.00 5.13 -4.82
N ALA A 37 7.78 5.66 -4.93
CA ALA A 37 6.70 5.02 -5.71
C ALA A 37 6.80 5.26 -7.22
N VAL A 38 7.95 4.92 -7.81
CA VAL A 38 8.22 4.94 -9.24
C VAL A 38 9.02 3.71 -9.66
N SER A 39 9.03 3.38 -10.95
CA SER A 39 9.82 2.23 -11.44
C SER A 39 11.32 2.43 -11.21
N GLY A 40 12.07 1.34 -11.10
CA GLY A 40 13.54 1.41 -11.00
C GLY A 40 14.20 2.13 -12.18
N SER A 41 13.65 2.00 -13.39
CA SER A 41 14.10 2.79 -14.55
C SER A 41 13.86 4.29 -14.38
N THR A 42 12.75 4.68 -13.74
CA THR A 42 12.47 6.08 -13.40
C THR A 42 13.43 6.57 -12.32
N VAL A 43 13.68 5.78 -11.27
CA VAL A 43 14.68 6.13 -10.24
C VAL A 43 16.05 6.36 -10.88
N SER A 44 16.50 5.45 -11.73
CA SER A 44 17.77 5.59 -12.45
C SER A 44 17.83 6.87 -13.27
N SER A 45 16.78 7.16 -14.05
CA SER A 45 16.67 8.41 -14.83
C SER A 45 16.72 9.65 -13.93
N ARG A 46 16.04 9.66 -12.79
CA ARG A 46 16.03 10.79 -11.85
C ARG A 46 17.37 10.99 -11.14
N LEU A 47 18.08 9.90 -10.84
CA LEU A 47 19.40 9.97 -10.24
C LEU A 47 20.42 10.53 -11.23
N SER A 48 20.43 10.03 -12.47
CA SER A 48 21.29 10.58 -13.52
C SER A 48 21.01 12.07 -13.75
N GLU A 49 19.73 12.43 -13.89
CA GLU A 49 19.33 13.83 -14.04
C GLU A 49 19.71 14.68 -12.81
N GLY A 50 19.52 14.18 -11.60
CA GLY A 50 19.90 14.88 -10.38
C GLY A 50 21.41 15.08 -10.24
N VAL A 51 22.22 14.15 -10.78
CA VAL A 51 23.69 14.30 -10.86
C VAL A 51 24.06 15.38 -11.87
N GLU A 52 23.49 15.36 -13.08
CA GLU A 52 23.69 16.40 -14.10
C GLU A 52 23.31 17.79 -13.58
N ARG A 53 22.28 17.83 -12.74
CA ARG A 53 21.76 19.05 -12.11
C ARG A 53 22.48 19.46 -10.83
N ASN A 54 23.56 18.76 -10.44
CA ASN A 54 24.32 19.01 -9.23
C ASN A 54 23.47 18.98 -7.94
N VAL A 55 22.43 18.14 -7.89
CA VAL A 55 21.62 17.84 -6.70
C VAL A 55 22.21 16.65 -5.94
N PHE A 56 22.72 15.66 -6.68
CA PHE A 56 23.32 14.45 -6.14
C PHE A 56 24.78 14.29 -6.58
N THR A 57 25.57 13.61 -5.77
CA THR A 57 26.87 13.05 -6.14
C THR A 57 26.82 11.53 -6.05
N VAL A 58 27.63 10.87 -6.87
CA VAL A 58 27.77 9.41 -6.87
C VAL A 58 29.19 9.05 -6.44
N SER A 59 29.30 8.26 -5.39
CA SER A 59 30.53 7.58 -5.00
C SER A 59 30.43 6.08 -5.27
N HIS A 60 31.57 5.43 -5.49
CA HIS A 60 31.64 3.98 -5.64
C HIS A 60 32.39 3.43 -4.44
N ARG A 61 31.76 2.53 -3.68
CA ARG A 61 32.37 1.88 -2.53
C ARG A 61 32.65 0.42 -2.84
N PRO A 62 33.86 -0.10 -2.52
CA PRO A 62 34.13 -1.53 -2.60
C PRO A 62 33.22 -2.33 -1.66
N THR A 63 32.75 -3.47 -2.12
CA THR A 63 32.00 -4.48 -1.36
C THR A 63 32.61 -5.86 -1.60
N GLU A 64 32.20 -6.87 -0.82
CA GLU A 64 32.69 -8.26 -0.97
C GLU A 64 32.44 -8.84 -2.38
N HIS A 65 31.43 -8.32 -3.08
CA HIS A 65 31.02 -8.79 -4.41
C HIS A 65 31.25 -7.77 -5.53
N GLY A 66 32.04 -6.72 -5.29
CA GLY A 66 32.41 -5.75 -6.33
C GLY A 66 32.40 -4.30 -5.85
N THR A 67 31.70 -3.43 -6.57
CA THR A 67 31.53 -2.02 -6.20
C THR A 67 30.06 -1.65 -6.18
N GLU A 68 29.65 -0.90 -5.18
CA GLU A 68 28.28 -0.42 -5.02
C GLU A 68 28.24 1.10 -5.20
N LYS A 69 27.27 1.57 -5.99
CA LYS A 69 26.99 3.00 -6.14
C LYS A 69 26.29 3.53 -4.90
N ARG A 70 26.81 4.62 -4.36
CA ARG A 70 26.18 5.38 -3.28
C ARG A 70 25.92 6.81 -3.70
N TYR A 71 24.72 7.26 -3.39
CA TYR A 71 24.22 8.58 -3.69
C TYR A 71 24.25 9.44 -2.43
N GLU A 72 24.73 10.67 -2.58
CA GLU A 72 24.85 11.66 -1.51
C GLU A 72 24.30 13.00 -2.01
N LEU A 73 23.80 13.82 -1.10
CA LEU A 73 23.36 15.18 -1.46
C LEU A 73 24.57 16.09 -1.65
N THR A 74 24.52 16.93 -2.68
CA THR A 74 25.43 18.08 -2.80
C THR A 74 25.02 19.17 -1.80
N ILE A 75 25.76 20.28 -1.76
CA ILE A 75 25.36 21.49 -1.01
C ILE A 75 23.97 21.98 -1.45
N LEU A 76 23.70 21.95 -2.76
CA LEU A 76 22.39 22.35 -3.29
C LEU A 76 21.30 21.38 -2.86
N GLY A 77 21.52 20.07 -3.05
CA GLY A 77 20.58 19.04 -2.62
C GLY A 77 20.30 19.11 -1.12
N ARG A 78 21.33 19.36 -0.31
CA ARG A 78 21.20 19.50 1.15
C ARG A 78 20.34 20.69 1.53
N ARG A 79 20.50 21.84 0.87
CA ARG A 79 19.65 23.00 1.11
C ARG A 79 18.19 22.71 0.80
N VAL A 80 17.91 21.99 -0.30
CA VAL A 80 16.55 21.55 -0.63
C VAL A 80 16.00 20.58 0.43
N TYR A 81 16.83 19.65 0.92
CA TYR A 81 16.46 18.76 2.01
C TYR A 81 16.15 19.51 3.30
N ASP A 82 16.95 20.50 3.67
CA ASP A 82 16.71 21.30 4.87
C ASP A 82 15.36 22.03 4.78
N TRP A 83 14.98 22.54 3.60
CA TRP A 83 13.64 23.08 3.37
C TRP A 83 12.54 22.00 3.46
N ALA A 84 12.80 20.80 2.96
CA ALA A 84 11.86 19.68 3.07
C ALA A 84 11.63 19.25 4.52
N VAL A 85 12.65 19.36 5.39
CA VAL A 85 12.50 19.15 6.83
C VAL A 85 11.69 20.28 7.46
N GLN A 86 12.03 21.54 7.18
CA GLN A 86 11.33 22.71 7.74
C GLN A 86 9.84 22.77 7.36
N THR A 87 9.49 22.28 6.18
CA THR A 87 8.12 22.29 5.66
C THR A 87 7.35 21.00 5.99
N GLU A 88 7.92 20.10 6.79
CA GLU A 88 7.36 18.78 7.12
C GLU A 88 7.13 17.86 5.91
N PHE A 89 7.64 18.23 4.73
CA PHE A 89 7.54 17.42 3.53
C PHE A 89 8.21 16.05 3.73
N GLU A 90 9.38 16.04 4.37
CA GLU A 90 10.12 14.83 4.73
C GLU A 90 9.24 13.85 5.55
N ARG A 91 8.59 14.36 6.60
CA ARG A 91 7.67 13.58 7.44
C ARG A 91 6.50 13.02 6.63
N LYS A 92 5.94 13.81 5.72
CA LYS A 92 4.83 13.39 4.86
C LYS A 92 5.23 12.31 3.85
N VAL A 93 6.45 12.36 3.33
CA VAL A 93 6.99 11.29 2.48
C VAL A 93 7.10 9.97 3.26
N ARG A 94 7.64 10.01 4.49
CA ARG A 94 7.72 8.82 5.35
C ARG A 94 6.34 8.24 5.71
N GLU A 95 5.40 9.10 6.08
CA GLU A 95 4.01 8.71 6.38
C GLU A 95 3.36 8.03 5.16
N LEU A 96 3.51 8.63 3.99
CA LEU A 96 2.98 8.06 2.75
C LEU A 96 3.62 6.70 2.43
N ARG A 97 4.92 6.53 2.66
CA ARG A 97 5.61 5.23 2.48
C ARG A 97 5.01 4.16 3.40
N ARG A 98 4.77 4.49 4.67
CA ARG A 98 4.13 3.58 5.62
C ARG A 98 2.75 3.15 5.15
N ILE A 99 1.90 4.10 4.77
CA ILE A 99 0.54 3.82 4.28
C ILE A 99 0.57 2.93 3.03
N ARG A 100 1.50 3.18 2.09
CA ARG A 100 1.66 2.31 0.91
C ARG A 100 1.98 0.87 1.30
N GLN A 101 2.86 0.67 2.29
CA GLN A 101 3.25 -0.66 2.73
C GLN A 101 2.13 -1.38 3.50
N GLU A 102 1.36 -0.64 4.31
CA GLU A 102 0.15 -1.16 4.97
C GLU A 102 -0.88 -1.60 3.91
N ARG A 103 -1.11 -0.78 2.89
CA ARG A 103 -2.00 -1.11 1.76
C ARG A 103 -1.54 -2.37 1.02
N GLU A 104 -0.24 -2.48 0.73
CA GLU A 104 0.32 -3.66 0.04
C GLU A 104 0.12 -4.93 0.87
N THR A 105 0.37 -4.85 2.17
CA THR A 105 0.15 -5.96 3.10
C THR A 105 -1.32 -6.38 3.13
N ALA A 106 -2.25 -5.42 3.18
CA ALA A 106 -3.68 -5.70 3.14
C ALA A 106 -4.11 -6.32 1.80
N PHE A 107 -3.51 -5.88 0.69
CA PHE A 107 -3.76 -6.44 -0.63
C PHE A 107 -3.31 -7.90 -0.73
N GLU A 108 -2.10 -8.23 -0.27
CA GLU A 108 -1.60 -9.61 -0.23
C GLU A 108 -2.50 -10.53 0.62
N GLN A 109 -2.99 -10.02 1.76
CA GLN A 109 -3.95 -10.76 2.59
C GLN A 109 -5.28 -11.00 1.86
N LEU A 110 -5.80 -10.02 1.12
CA LEU A 110 -7.01 -10.15 0.31
C LEU A 110 -6.82 -11.22 -0.77
N VAL A 111 -5.74 -11.13 -1.54
CA VAL A 111 -5.40 -12.12 -2.58
C VAL A 111 -5.28 -13.52 -1.97
N GLY A 112 -4.60 -13.64 -0.82
CA GLY A 112 -4.47 -14.92 -0.11
C GLY A 112 -5.80 -15.50 0.36
N LYS A 113 -6.77 -14.67 0.79
CA LYS A 113 -8.13 -15.12 1.14
C LYS A 113 -8.90 -15.58 -0.10
N ILE A 114 -8.84 -14.83 -1.19
CA ILE A 114 -9.50 -15.16 -2.46
C ILE A 114 -8.96 -16.49 -3.01
N ASN A 115 -7.64 -16.69 -3.00
CA ASN A 115 -7.02 -17.93 -3.47
C ASN A 115 -7.48 -19.15 -2.65
N ARG A 116 -7.56 -19.02 -1.32
CA ARG A 116 -8.08 -20.08 -0.45
C ARG A 116 -9.56 -20.39 -0.72
N ASP A 117 -10.40 -19.36 -0.88
CA ASP A 117 -11.81 -19.56 -1.21
C ASP A 117 -11.99 -20.27 -2.57
N MET A 118 -11.20 -19.88 -3.58
CA MET A 118 -11.20 -20.56 -4.88
C MET A 118 -10.75 -22.01 -4.79
N GLU A 119 -9.77 -22.34 -3.94
CA GLU A 119 -9.30 -23.70 -3.73
C GLU A 119 -10.36 -24.58 -3.04
N ILE A 120 -11.03 -24.06 -2.02
CA ILE A 120 -12.15 -24.75 -1.34
C ILE A 120 -13.28 -25.03 -2.34
N ARG A 121 -13.67 -24.05 -3.16
CA ARG A 121 -14.73 -24.24 -4.16
C ARG A 121 -14.37 -25.32 -5.19
N LYS A 122 -13.09 -25.43 -5.59
CA LYS A 122 -12.65 -26.51 -6.47
C LYS A 122 -12.76 -27.87 -5.79
N MET A 123 -12.29 -27.98 -4.54
CA MET A 123 -12.40 -29.22 -3.78
C MET A 123 -13.86 -29.67 -3.56
N VAL A 124 -14.79 -28.75 -3.35
CA VAL A 124 -16.23 -29.06 -3.23
C VAL A 124 -16.83 -29.56 -4.54
N VAL A 125 -16.34 -29.08 -5.69
CA VAL A 125 -16.79 -29.52 -7.01
C VAL A 125 -16.19 -30.88 -7.41
N ASP A 126 -14.99 -31.21 -6.92
CA ASP A 126 -14.30 -32.48 -7.20
C ASP A 126 -14.72 -33.63 -6.26
N VAL A 127 -15.56 -33.37 -5.26
CA VAL A 127 -16.33 -34.42 -4.57
C VAL A 127 -17.54 -34.73 -5.46
N ASP A 128 -17.33 -35.60 -6.43
CA ASP A 128 -18.42 -36.29 -7.14
C ASP A 128 -19.44 -36.77 -6.10
N PRO A 129 -20.76 -36.58 -6.30
CA PRO A 129 -21.76 -37.11 -5.40
C PRO A 129 -21.53 -38.61 -5.32
N LEU A 130 -21.20 -39.07 -4.11
CA LEU A 130 -21.11 -40.48 -3.79
C LEU A 130 -22.37 -41.15 -4.35
N VAL A 131 -22.13 -41.95 -5.39
CA VAL A 131 -22.89 -43.10 -5.88
C VAL A 131 -24.30 -43.17 -5.28
N ASP A 132 -25.32 -43.01 -6.14
CA ASP A 132 -26.66 -43.56 -5.93
C ASP A 132 -26.53 -45.08 -5.71
N GLU A 133 -26.13 -45.50 -4.51
CA GLU A 133 -26.52 -46.80 -3.99
C GLU A 133 -27.95 -46.63 -3.51
N ASP A 134 -28.87 -47.21 -4.29
CA ASP A 134 -30.27 -47.42 -3.94
C ASP A 134 -30.37 -48.11 -2.56
N VAL A 135 -30.30 -47.34 -1.48
CA VAL A 135 -30.67 -47.80 -0.15
C VAL A 135 -32.19 -47.65 -0.08
N GLU A 136 -32.91 -48.74 -0.35
CA GLU A 136 -34.34 -48.88 -0.06
C GLU A 136 -34.56 -48.66 1.45
N LEU A 137 -34.89 -47.42 1.82
CA LEU A 137 -35.35 -47.10 3.17
C LEU A 137 -36.88 -47.29 3.23
N PRO A 138 -37.39 -47.98 4.26
CA PRO A 138 -38.81 -48.27 4.38
C PRO A 138 -39.62 -46.99 4.60
N GLU A 139 -40.79 -46.95 3.96
CA GLU A 139 -41.72 -45.82 3.96
C GLU A 139 -42.06 -45.35 5.39
N GLY A 140 -41.84 -44.05 5.64
CA GLY A 140 -42.50 -43.34 6.73
C GLY A 140 -41.56 -42.79 7.81
N THR A 141 -40.83 -41.73 7.51
CA THR A 141 -40.62 -40.59 8.42
C THR A 141 -40.01 -39.43 7.64
N SER A 142 -40.87 -38.52 7.18
CA SER A 142 -40.47 -37.22 6.65
C SER A 142 -40.03 -36.34 7.83
N VAL A 143 -38.72 -36.11 7.96
CA VAL A 143 -38.19 -34.99 8.74
C VAL A 143 -37.52 -34.04 7.76
N VAL A 144 -38.34 -33.19 7.15
CA VAL A 144 -37.85 -32.02 6.41
C VAL A 144 -37.33 -31.02 7.45
N GLN A 145 -36.02 -30.97 7.68
CA GLN A 145 -35.42 -29.79 8.28
C GLN A 145 -35.46 -28.68 7.23
N LYS A 146 -36.35 -27.71 7.45
CA LYS A 146 -36.51 -26.58 6.56
C LYS A 146 -35.32 -25.65 6.79
N GLU A 147 -34.34 -25.68 5.89
CA GLU A 147 -33.30 -24.64 5.86
C GLU A 147 -34.00 -23.26 5.75
N PRO A 148 -33.58 -22.25 6.52
CA PRO A 148 -34.15 -20.92 6.42
C PRO A 148 -33.91 -20.37 5.02
N SER A 149 -34.96 -19.80 4.40
CA SER A 149 -34.85 -19.26 3.05
C SER A 149 -33.82 -18.14 2.99
N GLU A 150 -33.20 -17.96 1.83
CA GLU A 150 -32.19 -16.93 1.54
C GLU A 150 -32.65 -15.50 1.92
N GLU A 151 -33.96 -15.28 1.91
CA GLU A 151 -34.62 -14.04 2.31
C GLU A 151 -34.54 -13.78 3.82
N ALA A 152 -34.76 -14.81 4.65
CA ALA A 152 -34.61 -14.73 6.10
C ALA A 152 -33.15 -14.51 6.55
N LEU A 153 -32.18 -15.04 5.78
CA LEU A 153 -30.77 -14.79 6.03
C LEU A 153 -30.36 -13.35 5.69
N ARG A 154 -30.94 -12.76 4.64
CA ARG A 154 -30.73 -11.35 4.28
C ARG A 154 -31.32 -10.41 5.32
N GLU A 155 -32.52 -10.69 5.80
CA GLU A 155 -33.21 -9.87 6.81
C GLU A 155 -32.46 -9.87 8.14
N ALA A 156 -32.00 -11.04 8.60
CA ALA A 156 -31.19 -11.15 9.82
C ALA A 156 -29.82 -10.45 9.69
N HIS A 157 -29.22 -10.43 8.50
CA HIS A 157 -27.98 -9.68 8.25
C HIS A 157 -28.24 -8.16 8.28
N PHE A 158 -29.40 -7.70 7.81
CA PHE A 158 -29.77 -6.29 7.79
C PHE A 158 -30.09 -5.76 9.19
N GLU A 159 -30.89 -6.48 9.98
CA GLU A 159 -31.15 -6.13 11.40
C GLU A 159 -29.86 -6.01 12.20
N ARG A 160 -28.90 -6.92 11.99
CA ARG A 160 -27.61 -6.90 12.69
C ARG A 160 -26.74 -5.70 12.32
N MET A 161 -26.87 -5.17 11.10
CA MET A 161 -26.19 -3.93 10.71
C MET A 161 -26.86 -2.71 11.34
N GLU A 162 -28.19 -2.69 11.41
CA GLU A 162 -28.96 -1.58 12.00
C GLU A 162 -28.75 -1.48 13.52
N GLU A 163 -28.66 -2.61 14.21
CA GLU A 163 -28.33 -2.66 15.65
C GLU A 163 -26.90 -2.16 15.97
N SER A 164 -25.99 -2.20 14.99
CA SER A 164 -24.61 -1.74 15.14
C SER A 164 -24.40 -0.23 14.90
N LEU A 165 -25.47 0.51 14.56
CA LEU A 165 -25.40 1.94 14.34
C LEU A 165 -25.48 2.69 15.68
N GLU A 166 -24.39 3.35 16.06
CA GLU A 166 -24.42 4.30 17.17
C GLU A 166 -25.19 5.58 16.76
N PRO A 167 -26.05 6.14 17.63
CA PRO A 167 -26.75 7.38 17.33
C PRO A 167 -25.76 8.52 17.20
N ILE A 168 -25.78 9.22 16.07
CA ILE A 168 -25.06 10.48 15.89
C ILE A 168 -25.74 11.50 16.80
N THR A 169 -25.08 11.87 17.90
CA THR A 169 -25.46 13.04 18.68
C THR A 169 -25.01 14.29 17.92
N ASP A 170 -25.96 15.07 17.43
CA ASP A 170 -25.73 16.46 17.00
C ASP A 170 -25.36 17.28 18.24
N ASP A 171 -24.07 17.35 18.56
CA ASP A 171 -23.51 18.33 19.48
C ASP A 171 -22.57 19.26 18.70
N GLN A 172 -23.20 20.06 17.85
CA GLN A 172 -22.68 21.32 17.32
C GLN A 172 -23.73 22.39 17.64
N SER A 173 -23.90 22.71 18.92
CA SER A 173 -24.44 24.02 19.30
C SER A 173 -23.28 24.98 19.54
N GLU A 174 -23.16 25.91 18.61
CA GLU A 174 -22.49 27.20 18.65
C GLU A 174 -22.05 27.69 20.04
N GLU A 175 -20.75 27.94 20.20
CA GLU A 175 -20.29 29.00 21.09
C GLU A 175 -19.41 29.96 20.27
N ASN A 176 -20.11 30.80 19.52
CA ASN A 176 -19.60 32.08 19.06
C ASN A 176 -20.00 33.08 20.15
N SER A 177 -19.06 33.57 20.96
CA SER A 177 -19.28 34.68 21.88
C SER A 177 -17.96 35.41 22.13
N GLU A 178 -17.90 36.60 21.52
CA GLU A 178 -17.16 37.84 21.84
C GLU A 178 -15.79 37.80 22.53
#